data_AF-A0A6N9Q1Z9-F1
#
_entry.id   AF-A0A6N9Q1Z9-F1
#
_cell.length_a   1.000
_cell.length_b   1.000
_cell.length_c   1.000
_cell.angle_alpha   90.00
_cell.angle_beta   90.00
_cell.angle_gamma   90.00
#
_symmetry.space_group_name_H-M   'P 1'
#
loop_
_entity.id
_entity.type
_entity.pdbx_description
1 polymer ?
#
loop_
_entity_poly.entity_id
_entity_poly.type
_entity_poly.pdbx_seq_one_letter_code
_entity_poly.pdbx_strand_id
1 'polypeptide(L)'
;MAISFVLAANIDAVEFAENTVEYSEEVHNFLIKNKQMFEGNVEIDILIGLDPYSDTCISQEEIPIVKEAAQIIQHTLESLSDKNGIIKELLDFAQSIIEFCDEAIQKKKCLIAIGD
;
A
#
# COMPACT_ATOMS: atom_id res chain seq x y z
N MET A 1 -13.95 0.13 -6.33
CA MET A 1 -12.78 -0.29 -7.14
C MET A 1 -11.59 -0.35 -6.23
N ALA A 2 -10.85 -1.45 -6.23
CA ALA A 2 -9.78 -1.70 -5.27
C ALA A 2 -8.50 -2.03 -6.02
N ILE A 3 -7.36 -1.77 -5.38
CA ILE A 3 -6.06 -2.19 -5.88
C ILE A 3 -5.64 -3.44 -5.12
N SER A 4 -5.12 -4.44 -5.81
CA SER A 4 -4.53 -5.63 -5.19
C SER A 4 -3.02 -5.59 -5.34
N PHE A 5 -2.29 -5.54 -4.23
CA PHE A 5 -0.85 -5.65 -4.24
C PHE A 5 -0.40 -7.11 -4.24
N VAL A 6 0.53 -7.46 -5.12
CA VAL A 6 1.08 -8.82 -5.23
C VAL A 6 2.59 -8.81 -5.36
N LEU A 7 3.23 -9.93 -4.97
CA LEU A 7 4.68 -10.11 -5.08
C LEU A 7 5.04 -10.97 -6.28
N ALA A 8 5.56 -10.34 -7.32
CA ALA A 8 5.92 -11.01 -8.57
C ALA A 8 7.32 -10.59 -9.06
N ALA A 9 7.94 -11.42 -9.89
CA ALA A 9 9.20 -11.04 -10.54
C ALA A 9 8.99 -9.91 -11.58
N ASN A 10 7.80 -9.87 -12.19
CA ASN A 10 7.34 -8.91 -13.17
C ASN A 10 5.79 -9.02 -13.30
N ILE A 11 5.17 -8.14 -14.09
CA ILE A 11 3.71 -8.11 -14.32
C ILE A 11 3.21 -9.45 -14.91
N ASP A 12 3.98 -10.10 -15.79
CA ASP A 12 3.58 -11.38 -16.39
C ASP A 12 3.51 -12.53 -15.37
N ALA A 13 4.23 -12.44 -14.25
CA ALA A 13 4.26 -13.47 -13.21
C ALA A 13 3.17 -13.28 -12.14
N VAL A 14 2.30 -12.28 -12.29
CA VAL A 14 1.22 -11.95 -11.34
C VAL A 14 0.21 -13.07 -11.19
N GLU A 15 -0.11 -13.81 -12.26
CA GLU A 15 -1.06 -14.93 -12.22
C GLU A 15 -0.63 -16.09 -11.30
N PHE A 16 0.64 -16.12 -10.92
CA PHE A 16 1.21 -17.12 -10.01
C PHE A 16 1.39 -16.59 -8.58
N ALA A 17 0.92 -15.39 -8.28
CA ALA A 17 0.99 -14.83 -6.93
C ALA A 17 0.00 -15.55 -6.00
N GLU A 18 0.51 -16.10 -4.90
CA GLU A 18 -0.30 -16.87 -3.94
C GLU A 18 -1.01 -15.98 -2.91
N ASN A 19 -0.47 -14.79 -2.64
CA ASN A 19 -0.97 -13.87 -1.63
C ASN A 19 -1.13 -12.47 -2.23
N THR A 20 -2.17 -11.77 -1.79
CA THR A 20 -2.45 -10.39 -2.15
C THR A 20 -2.70 -9.54 -0.90
N VAL A 21 -2.39 -8.25 -0.97
CA VAL A 21 -2.85 -7.26 0.00
C VAL A 21 -3.85 -6.35 -0.68
N GLU A 22 -5.08 -6.31 -0.16
CA GLU A 22 -6.14 -5.48 -0.70
C GLU A 22 -5.98 -4.03 -0.23
N TYR A 23 -6.01 -3.11 -1.18
CA TYR A 23 -6.06 -1.69 -0.97
C TYR A 23 -7.42 -1.19 -1.45
N SER A 24 -8.39 -1.25 -0.53
CA SER A 24 -9.78 -0.98 -0.83
C SER A 24 -10.02 0.49 -1.21
N GLU A 25 -11.12 0.73 -1.93
CA GLU A 25 -11.54 2.09 -2.30
C GLU A 25 -11.72 2.98 -1.07
N GLU A 26 -12.18 2.42 0.05
CA GLU A 26 -12.42 3.16 1.29
C GLU A 26 -11.11 3.62 1.91
N VAL A 27 -10.12 2.74 1.97
CA VAL A 27 -8.76 3.05 2.46
C VAL A 27 -8.11 4.09 1.55
N HIS A 28 -8.15 3.92 0.22
CA HIS A 28 -7.58 4.86 -0.74
C HIS A 28 -8.26 6.24 -0.65
N ASN A 29 -9.59 6.27 -0.62
CA ASN A 29 -10.36 7.50 -0.46
C ASN A 29 -10.07 8.20 0.87
N PHE A 30 -9.86 7.44 1.95
CA PHE A 30 -9.50 8.02 3.23
C PHE A 30 -8.14 8.72 3.16
N LEU A 31 -7.13 8.08 2.57
CA LEU A 31 -5.80 8.68 2.42
C LEU A 31 -5.84 9.94 1.55
N ILE A 32 -6.60 9.93 0.44
CA ILE A 32 -6.80 11.13 -0.41
C ILE A 32 -7.45 12.26 0.39
N LYS A 33 -8.59 12.00 1.05
CA LYS A 33 -9.36 13.02 1.77
C LYS A 33 -8.60 13.60 2.96
N ASN A 34 -7.73 12.81 3.56
CA ASN A 34 -6.96 13.17 4.74
C ASN A 34 -5.47 13.39 4.44
N LYS A 35 -5.09 13.62 3.18
CA LYS A 35 -3.68 13.82 2.78
C LYS A 35 -2.94 14.84 3.66
N GLN A 36 -3.63 15.89 4.09
CA GLN A 36 -3.13 16.93 5.01
C GLN A 36 -2.67 16.39 6.38
N MET A 37 -3.17 15.24 6.85
CA MET A 37 -2.69 14.59 8.08
C MET A 37 -1.26 14.09 7.95
N PHE A 38 -0.79 13.91 6.71
CA PHE A 38 0.53 13.42 6.37
C PHE A 38 1.40 14.52 5.74
N GLU A 39 1.01 15.79 5.85
CA GLU A 39 1.72 16.92 5.25
C GLU A 39 3.20 16.93 5.66
N GLY A 40 4.10 17.03 4.66
CA GLY A 40 5.54 16.91 4.84
C GLY A 40 6.12 15.52 4.56
N ASN A 41 5.29 14.49 4.43
CA ASN A 41 5.70 13.13 4.07
C ASN A 41 5.36 12.86 2.59
N VAL A 42 6.34 13.03 1.72
CA VAL A 42 6.16 12.86 0.26
C VAL A 42 6.00 11.40 -0.15
N GLU A 43 6.42 10.48 0.71
CA GLU A 43 6.39 9.04 0.50
C GLU A 43 4.94 8.55 0.36
N ILE A 44 4.01 9.16 1.07
CA ILE A 44 2.57 8.83 1.03
C ILE A 44 1.99 9.01 -0.38
N ASP A 45 2.56 9.89 -1.20
CA ASP A 45 2.09 10.14 -2.56
C ASP A 45 2.22 8.91 -3.46
N ILE A 46 3.12 7.96 -3.13
CA ILE A 46 3.23 6.70 -3.87
C ILE A 46 1.98 5.84 -3.74
N LEU A 47 1.32 5.85 -2.57
CA LEU A 47 0.11 5.07 -2.30
C LEU A 47 -1.15 5.82 -2.73
N ILE A 48 -1.15 7.15 -2.59
CA ILE A 48 -2.28 8.00 -3.03
C ILE A 48 -2.35 8.06 -4.56
N GLY A 49 -1.20 8.10 -5.23
CA GLY A 49 -1.09 8.28 -6.68
C GLY A 49 -1.35 7.02 -7.50
N LEU A 50 -1.60 5.87 -6.89
CA LEU A 50 -1.91 4.63 -7.61
C LEU A 50 -3.24 4.78 -8.36
N ASP A 51 -3.21 4.40 -9.63
CA ASP A 51 -4.39 4.39 -10.49
C ASP A 51 -5.13 3.05 -10.28
N PRO A 52 -6.39 3.06 -9.80
CA PRO A 52 -7.14 1.82 -9.61
C PRO A 52 -7.52 1.14 -10.94
N TYR A 53 -7.31 1.76 -12.10
CA TYR A 53 -7.61 1.20 -13.42
C TYR A 53 -6.36 0.73 -14.18
N SER A 54 -5.16 0.86 -13.61
CA SER A 54 -3.92 0.49 -14.26
C SER A 54 -2.99 -0.25 -13.33
N ASP A 55 -2.36 -1.29 -13.88
CA ASP A 55 -1.30 -1.99 -13.17
C ASP A 55 -0.08 -1.08 -13.03
N THR A 56 0.51 -1.08 -11.83
CA THR A 56 1.73 -0.35 -11.52
C THR A 56 2.78 -1.30 -10.97
N CYS A 57 3.95 -1.34 -11.60
CA CYS A 57 5.09 -2.10 -11.11
C CYS A 57 5.96 -1.21 -10.22
N ILE A 58 6.04 -1.54 -8.93
CA ILE A 58 6.90 -0.87 -7.96
C ILE A 58 8.19 -1.67 -7.85
N SER A 59 9.28 -1.04 -8.28
CA SER A 59 10.58 -1.69 -8.36
C SER A 59 11.24 -1.87 -6.98
N GLN A 60 12.29 -2.68 -6.91
CA GLN A 60 13.09 -2.87 -5.70
C GLN A 60 13.65 -1.58 -5.10
N GLU A 61 13.89 -0.56 -5.93
CA GLU A 61 14.38 0.74 -5.48
C GLU A 61 13.27 1.59 -4.83
N GLU A 62 12.02 1.36 -5.22
CA GLU A 62 10.84 2.08 -4.75
C GLU A 62 10.13 1.38 -3.58
N ILE A 63 10.31 0.07 -3.42
CA ILE A 63 9.72 -0.70 -2.30
C ILE A 63 10.03 -0.08 -0.92
N PRO A 64 11.26 0.40 -0.62
CA PRO A 64 11.53 1.09 0.64
C PRO A 64 10.65 2.33 0.86
N ILE A 65 10.30 3.05 -0.21
CA ILE A 65 9.44 4.24 -0.16
C ILE A 65 8.00 3.83 0.18
N VAL A 66 7.49 2.76 -0.43
CA VAL A 66 6.16 2.20 -0.10
C VAL A 66 6.11 1.74 1.36
N LYS A 67 7.17 1.08 1.82
CA LYS A 67 7.28 0.65 3.21
C LYS A 67 7.24 1.84 4.17
N GLU A 68 8.01 2.89 3.89
CA GLU A 68 8.04 4.11 4.69
C GLU A 68 6.68 4.80 4.71
N ALA A 69 6.01 4.90 3.56
CA ALA A 69 4.64 5.41 3.46
C ALA A 69 3.67 4.63 4.38
N ALA A 70 3.72 3.29 4.36
CA ALA A 70 2.89 2.46 5.23
C ALA A 70 3.22 2.64 6.72
N GLN A 71 4.50 2.78 7.08
CA GLN A 71 4.93 3.06 8.46
C GLN A 71 4.42 4.42 8.96
N ILE A 72 4.42 5.43 8.09
CA ILE A 72 3.89 6.77 8.40
C ILE A 72 2.38 6.70 8.64
N ILE A 73 1.65 5.96 7.80
CA ILE A 73 0.22 5.69 8.01
C ILE A 73 0.00 5.05 9.37
N GLN A 74 0.71 3.96 9.67
CA GLN A 74 0.60 3.26 10.93
C GLN A 74 0.84 4.19 12.12
N HIS A 75 1.98 4.89 12.15
CA HIS A 75 2.34 5.77 13.26
C HIS A 75 1.36 6.94 13.46
N THR A 76 0.89 7.54 12.36
CA THR A 76 -0.06 8.67 12.42
C THR A 76 -1.41 8.23 12.98
N LEU A 77 -1.87 7.04 12.59
CA LEU A 77 -3.20 6.55 12.91
C LEU A 77 -3.27 5.80 14.26
N GLU A 78 -2.15 5.24 14.75
CA GLU A 78 -2.07 4.53 16.04
C GLU A 78 -2.58 5.36 17.23
N SER A 79 -2.45 6.68 17.17
CA SER A 79 -2.86 7.61 18.23
C SER A 79 -4.32 8.06 18.14
N LEU A 80 -5.04 7.71 17.06
CA LEU A 80 -6.39 8.18 16.79
C LEU A 80 -7.44 7.20 17.33
N SER A 81 -8.57 7.75 17.81
CA SER A 81 -9.70 6.93 18.22
C SER A 81 -10.50 6.45 17.02
N ASP A 82 -10.60 5.13 16.87
CA ASP A 82 -11.40 4.51 15.80
C ASP A 82 -12.89 4.56 16.13
N LYS A 83 -13.61 5.51 15.53
CA LYS A 83 -15.06 5.65 15.72
C LYS A 83 -15.89 4.84 14.74
N ASN A 84 -15.33 4.50 13.57
CA ASN A 84 -16.08 3.97 12.44
C ASN A 84 -15.52 2.65 11.87
N GLY A 85 -14.47 2.08 12.45
CA GLY A 85 -13.82 0.85 11.96
C GLY A 85 -12.74 1.10 10.91
N ILE A 86 -12.82 2.22 10.19
CA ILE A 86 -11.90 2.56 9.09
C ILE A 86 -10.44 2.69 9.53
N ILE A 87 -10.18 3.16 10.77
CA ILE A 87 -8.81 3.30 11.26
C ILE A 87 -8.18 1.93 11.43
N LYS A 88 -8.95 0.95 11.95
CA LYS A 88 -8.46 -0.42 12.05
C LYS A 88 -8.13 -1.00 10.67
N GLU A 89 -8.99 -0.80 9.68
CA GLU A 89 -8.72 -1.26 8.31
C GLU A 89 -7.44 -0.64 7.72
N LEU A 90 -7.21 0.66 7.95
CA LEU A 90 -5.97 1.33 7.54
C LEU A 90 -4.73 0.77 8.24
N LEU A 91 -4.83 0.45 9.54
CA LEU A 91 -3.73 -0.15 10.29
C LEU A 91 -3.43 -1.58 9.82
N ASP A 92 -4.48 -2.38 9.57
CA ASP A 92 -4.36 -3.74 9.05
C ASP A 92 -3.75 -3.73 7.64
N PHE A 93 -4.18 -2.78 6.79
CA PHE A 93 -3.59 -2.54 5.47
C PHE A 93 -2.10 -2.14 5.57
N ALA A 94 -1.78 -1.13 6.39
CA ALA A 94 -0.42 -0.63 6.55
C ALA A 94 0.52 -1.75 7.04
N GLN A 95 0.10 -2.52 8.04
CA GLN A 95 0.87 -3.66 8.54
C GLN A 95 1.11 -4.71 7.45
N SER A 96 0.07 -5.07 6.70
CA SER A 96 0.17 -6.06 5.62
C SER A 96 1.11 -5.61 4.50
N ILE A 97 1.07 -4.33 4.12
CA ILE A 97 1.98 -3.75 3.13
C ILE A 97 3.43 -3.73 3.63
N ILE A 98 3.67 -3.40 4.89
CA ILE A 98 5.02 -3.42 5.48
C ILE A 98 5.62 -4.82 5.38
N GLU A 99 4.83 -5.84 5.75
CA GLU A 99 5.24 -7.25 5.65
C GLU A 99 5.50 -7.67 4.21
N PHE A 100 4.64 -7.25 3.27
CA PHE A 100 4.84 -7.50 1.85
C PHE A 100 6.10 -6.83 1.30
N CYS A 101 6.40 -5.60 1.73
CA CYS A 101 7.63 -4.90 1.34
C CYS A 101 8.87 -5.62 1.87
N ASP A 102 8.84 -6.09 3.12
CA ASP A 102 9.93 -6.88 3.70
C ASP A 102 10.14 -8.20 2.96
N GLU A 103 9.05 -8.90 2.65
CA GLU A 103 9.12 -10.11 1.84
C GLU A 103 9.65 -9.83 0.42
N ALA A 104 9.20 -8.75 -0.21
CA ALA A 104 9.65 -8.33 -1.53
C ALA A 104 11.16 -8.07 -1.55
N ILE A 105 11.69 -7.34 -0.57
CA ILE A 105 13.13 -7.08 -0.42
C ILE A 105 13.89 -8.39 -0.20
N GLN A 106 13.43 -9.24 0.73
CA GLN A 106 14.10 -10.50 1.05
C GLN A 106 14.15 -11.45 -0.15
N LYS A 107 13.05 -11.55 -0.91
CA LYS A 107 12.92 -12.44 -2.07
C LYS A 107 13.36 -11.80 -3.39
N LYS A 108 13.76 -10.52 -3.37
CA LYS A 108 14.13 -9.71 -4.55
C LYS A 108 13.03 -9.68 -5.62
N LYS A 109 11.77 -9.55 -5.19
CA LYS A 109 10.58 -9.47 -6.05
C LYS A 109 10.08 -8.03 -6.16
N CYS A 110 9.43 -7.68 -7.26
CA CYS A 110 8.70 -6.41 -7.34
C CYS A 110 7.37 -6.51 -6.59
N LEU A 111 6.85 -5.35 -6.19
CA LEU A 111 5.50 -5.20 -5.69
C LEU A 111 4.64 -4.68 -6.85
N ILE A 112 3.65 -5.45 -7.27
CA ILE A 112 2.77 -5.06 -8.38
C ILE A 112 1.41 -4.65 -7.79
N ALA A 113 1.00 -3.42 -8.02
CA ALA A 113 -0.34 -2.93 -7.72
C ALA A 113 -1.23 -3.20 -8.94
N ILE A 114 -2.19 -4.10 -8.80
CA ILE A 114 -3.14 -4.49 -9.86
C ILE A 114 -4.41 -3.69 -9.67
N GLY A 115 -4.84 -3.00 -10.72
CA GLY A 115 -6.13 -2.31 -10.76
C GLY A 115 -7.28 -3.26 -11.12
N ASP A 116 -8.51 -2.87 -10.76
CA ASP A 116 -9.76 -3.59 -11.09
C ASP A 116 -10.69 -2.70 -11.96
#